data_AF-A0A8T0MKL2-F1
#
_entry.id   AF-A0A8T0MKL2-F1
#
_cell.length_a   1.000
_cell.length_b   1.000
_cell.length_c   1.000
_cell.angle_alpha   90.00
_cell.angle_beta   90.00
_cell.angle_gamma   90.00
#
_symmetry.space_group_name_H-M   'P 1'
#
loop_
_entity.id
_entity.type
_entity.pdbx_description
1 polymer ?
#
loop_
_entity_poly.entity_id
_entity_poly.type
_entity_poly.pdbx_seq_one_letter_code
_entity_poly.pdbx_strand_id
1 'polypeptide(L)' 'MTIIDETTIFALSCWQIWKARNAAVFRNETLSVVQVLQACKATAEQWRLRFKKKKKHIAEKWCEIFQAAIQA' A
#
# COMPACT_ATOMS: atom_id res chain seq x y z
N MET A 1 -2.33 20.96 5.71
CA MET A 1 -1.00 20.37 5.83
C MET A 1 -1.06 19.42 7.02
N THR A 2 -1.35 18.14 6.79
CA THR A 2 -1.69 17.20 7.88
C THR A 2 -0.72 16.04 7.79
N ILE A 3 0.21 15.95 8.74
CA ILE A 3 1.25 14.93 8.97
C ILE A 3 0.72 13.46 8.93
N ILE A 4 -0.60 13.28 8.82
CA ILE A 4 -1.31 12.00 8.81
C ILE A 4 -1.21 11.32 7.43
N ASP A 5 -1.02 12.04 6.33
CA ASP A 5 -0.97 11.45 4.98
C ASP A 5 0.29 10.62 4.71
N GLU A 6 1.47 11.15 5.01
CA GLU A 6 2.75 10.45 4.80
C GLU A 6 2.92 9.27 5.75
N THR A 7 2.60 9.45 7.04
CA THR A 7 2.71 8.37 8.03
C THR A 7 1.81 7.18 7.69
N THR A 8 0.64 7.42 7.07
CA THR A 8 -0.29 6.35 6.71
C THR A 8 0.20 5.52 5.54
N ILE A 9 0.80 6.10 4.48
CA ILE A 9 1.32 5.29 3.36
C ILE A 9 2.51 4.42 3.78
N PHE A 10 3.39 4.92 4.65
CA PHE A 10 4.47 4.12 5.23
C PHE A 10 3.93 2.95 6.06
N ALA A 11 2.96 3.21 6.94
CA ALA A 11 2.34 2.15 7.74
C ALA A 11 1.66 1.07 6.87
N LEU A 12 0.95 1.48 5.81
CA LEU A 12 0.34 0.55 4.85
C LEU A 12 1.38 -0.32 4.15
N SER A 13 2.50 0.27 3.74
CA SER A 13 3.58 -0.43 3.07
C SER A 13 4.27 -1.43 4.00
N CYS A 14 4.63 -0.98 5.21
CA CYS A 14 5.23 -1.83 6.24
C CYS A 14 4.32 -3.01 6.61
N TRP A 15 3.00 -2.80 6.65
CA TRP A 15 2.04 -3.87 6.89
C TRP A 15 2.06 -4.94 5.80
N GLN A 16 2.10 -4.56 4.52
CA GLN A 16 2.18 -5.54 3.43
C GLN A 16 3.52 -6.30 3.44
N ILE A 17 4.63 -5.62 3.73
CA ILE A 17 5.95 -6.25 3.88
C ILE A 17 5.94 -7.25 5.03
N TRP A 18 5.37 -6.88 6.18
CA TRP A 18 5.23 -7.78 7.31
C TRP A 18 4.41 -9.02 6.92
N LYS A 19 3.26 -8.87 6.25
CA LYS A 19 2.46 -10.00 5.78
C LYS A 19 3.22 -10.90 4.79
N ALA A 20 3.95 -10.33 3.83
CA ALA A 20 4.74 -11.07 2.87
C ALA A 20 5.85 -11.90 3.55
N ARG A 21 6.54 -11.32 4.54
CA ARG A 21 7.53 -12.04 5.36
C ARG A 21 6.90 -13.20 6.15
N ASN A 22 5.73 -12.97 6.75
CA ASN A 22 5.01 -14.03 7.46
C ASN A 22 4.54 -15.15 6.52
N ALA A 23 4.11 -14.81 5.30
CA ALA A 23 3.77 -15.79 4.28
C ALA A 23 4.96 -16.69 3.94
N ALA A 24 6.13 -16.10 3.75
CA ALA A 24 7.36 -16.84 3.45
C ALA A 24 7.74 -17.78 4.61
N VAL A 25 7.72 -17.29 5.86
CA VAL A 25 8.12 -18.07 7.04
C VAL A 25 7.13 -19.18 7.38
N PHE A 26 5.83 -18.88 7.38
CA PHE A 26 4.81 -19.79 7.94
C PHE A 26 4.07 -20.60 6.87
N ARG A 27 4.12 -20.20 5.59
CA ARG A 27 3.42 -20.87 4.49
C ARG A 27 4.33 -21.26 3.32
N ASN A 28 5.64 -21.00 3.41
CA ASN A 28 6.58 -21.20 2.31
C ASN A 28 6.15 -20.46 1.02
N GLU A 29 5.44 -19.35 1.16
CA GLU A 29 4.90 -18.55 0.06
C GLU A 29 5.75 -17.28 -0.10
N THR A 30 6.56 -17.22 -1.16
CA THR A 30 7.41 -16.05 -1.43
C THR A 30 6.77 -15.15 -2.47
N LEU A 31 6.50 -13.91 -2.09
CA LEU A 31 6.03 -12.87 -3.00
C LEU A 31 7.21 -12.09 -3.57
N SER A 32 7.15 -11.78 -4.86
CA SER A 32 8.07 -10.84 -5.49
C SER A 32 7.82 -9.41 -4.99
N VAL A 33 8.81 -8.53 -5.16
CA VAL A 33 8.66 -7.10 -4.82
C VAL A 33 7.45 -6.48 -5.54
N VAL A 34 7.27 -6.81 -6.82
CA VAL A 34 6.12 -6.35 -7.62
C VAL A 34 4.79 -6.78 -7.01
N GLN A 35 4.68 -8.04 -6.57
CA GLN A 35 3.46 -8.55 -5.92
C GLN A 35 3.17 -7.85 -4.58
N VAL A 36 4.21 -7.53 -3.80
CA VAL A 36 4.05 -6.76 -2.55
C VAL A 36 3.58 -5.33 -2.85
N LEU A 37 4.14 -4.67 -3.87
CA LEU A 37 3.72 -3.33 -4.30
C LEU A 37 2.28 -3.32 -4.82
N GLN A 38 1.87 -4.34 -5.57
CA GLN A 38 0.48 -4.53 -6.00
C GLN A 38 -0.46 -4.67 -4.79
N ALA A 39 -0.06 -5.40 -3.74
CA ALA A 39 -0.84 -5.52 -2.51
C ALA A 39 -0.96 -4.18 -1.74
N CYS A 40 0.11 -3.36 -1.75
CA CYS A 40 0.07 -2.00 -1.22
C CYS A 40 -0.94 -1.14 -1.97
N LYS A 41 -0.87 -1.15 -3.32
CA LYS A 41 -1.80 -0.41 -4.19
C LYS A 41 -3.25 -0.83 -3.95
N ALA A 42 -3.54 -2.13 -3.96
CA ALA A 42 -4.88 -2.65 -3.70
C ALA A 42 -5.41 -2.20 -2.33
N THR A 43 -4.54 -2.14 -1.32
CA THR A 43 -4.93 -1.60 -0.01
C THR A 43 -5.24 -0.10 -0.11
N ALA A 44 -4.40 0.70 -0.76
CA ALA A 44 -4.65 2.14 -0.97
C ALA A 44 -5.98 2.40 -1.70
N GLU A 45 -6.34 1.59 -2.71
CA GLU A 45 -7.60 1.67 -3.43
C GLU A 45 -8.81 1.47 -2.49
N GLN A 46 -8.72 0.51 -1.56
CA GLN A 46 -9.79 0.31 -0.56
C GLN A 46 -9.93 1.50 0.39
N TRP A 47 -8.84 2.20 0.70
CA TRP A 47 -8.89 3.42 1.52
C TRP A 47 -9.60 4.58 0.82
N ARG A 48 -9.57 4.63 -0.52
CA ARG A 48 -10.35 5.60 -1.31
C ARG A 48 -11.85 5.54 -1.00
N LEU A 49 -12.36 4.34 -0.71
CA LEU A 49 -13.77 4.13 -0.33
C LEU A 49 -14.06 4.54 1.13
N ARG A 50 -13.06 4.49 2.00
CA ARG A 50 -13.18 4.81 3.44
C ARG A 50 -12.97 6.29 3.75
N PHE A 51 -12.24 7.01 2.90
CA PHE A 51 -12.02 8.44 3.09
C PHE A 51 -13.26 9.29 2.79
N LYS A 52 -13.48 10.32 3.61
CA LYS A 52 -14.41 11.42 3.30
C LYS A 52 -14.04 12.05 1.96
N LYS A 53 -15.01 12.55 1.19
CA LYS A 53 -14.81 13.16 -0.15
C LYS A 53 -13.58 14.08 -0.23
N LYS A 54 -13.39 14.97 0.74
CA LYS A 54 -12.27 15.93 0.78
C LYS A 54 -10.87 15.28 0.82
N LYS A 55 -10.75 14.02 1.23
CA LYS A 55 -9.48 13.28 1.39
C LYS A 55 -9.29 12.15 0.36
N LYS A 56 -10.21 11.97 -0.60
CA LYS A 56 -10.08 10.89 -1.60
C LYS A 56 -8.83 11.03 -2.46
N HIS A 57 -8.43 12.26 -2.77
CA HIS A 57 -7.21 12.57 -3.53
C HIS A 57 -5.93 12.00 -2.87
N ILE A 58 -5.92 11.81 -1.55
CA ILE A 58 -4.77 11.23 -0.83
C ILE A 58 -4.60 9.77 -1.23
N ALA A 59 -5.68 8.99 -1.21
CA ALA A 59 -5.65 7.59 -1.63
C ALA A 59 -5.33 7.44 -3.13
N GLU A 60 -5.85 8.35 -3.96
CA GLU A 60 -5.50 8.40 -5.39
C GLU A 60 -4.01 8.64 -5.58
N LYS A 61 -3.43 9.59 -4.83
CA LYS A 61 -1.99 9.86 -4.89
C LYS A 61 -1.14 8.66 -4.47
N TRP A 62 -1.55 7.93 -3.44
CA TRP A 62 -0.87 6.69 -3.05
C TRP A 62 -0.93 5.63 -4.15
N CYS A 63 -2.08 5.49 -4.82
CA CYS A 63 -2.23 4.56 -5.94
C CYS A 63 -1.30 4.90 -7.10
N GLU A 64 -1.15 6.19 -7.44
CA GLU A 64 -0.19 6.66 -8.45
C GLU A 64 1.25 6.31 -8.08
N ILE A 65 1.65 6.56 -6.82
CA ILE A 65 3.01 6.26 -6.32
C ILE A 65 3.30 4.76 -6.46
N PHE A 66 2.39 3.89 -6.01
CA PHE A 66 2.59 2.45 -6.14
C PHE A 66 2.55 1.99 -7.60
N GLN A 67 1.72 2.60 -8.44
CA GLN A 67 1.67 2.26 -9.87
C GLN A 67 2.99 2.60 -10.57
N ALA A 68 3.59 3.76 -10.26
CA ALA A 68 4.90 4.13 -10.78
C ALA A 68 5.99 3.16 -10.29
N ALA A 69 5.97 2.78 -9.00
CA ALA A 69 6.93 1.84 -8.43
C ALA A 69 6.83 0.42 -9.02
N ILE A 70 5.63 -0.01 -9.46
CA ILE A 70 5.42 -1.31 -10.12
C ILE A 70 6.02 -1.33 -11.54
N GLN A 71 6.13 -0.17 -12.18
CA GLN A 71 6.57 -0.01 -13.57
C GLN A 71 8.05 0.38 -13.71
N ALA A 72 8.74 0.63 -12.59
CA ALA A 72 10.16 0.94 -12.53
C ALA A 72 11.02 -0.34 -12.57
#